data_AF-A0A3M1D720-F1
#
_entry.id   AF-A0A3M1D720-F1
#
_cell.length_a   1.000
_cell.length_b   1.000
_cell.length_c   1.000
_cell.angle_alpha   90.00
_cell.angle_beta   90.00
_cell.angle_gamma   90.00
#
_symmetry.space_group_name_H-M   'P 1'
#
loop_
_entity.id
_entity.type
_entity.pdbx_description
1 polymer ?
#
loop_
_entity_poly.entity_id
_entity_poly.type
_entity_poly.pdbx_seq_one_letter_code
_entity_poly.pdbx_strand_id
1 'polypeptide(L)'
;MAVPDKLATTVDSYLDRSRDIVMAKFHPGPLWEAWRRHAQELGLLPDERECKRMEQMIAAVVLYLALHPPDEFVACTLNLRDPPLNLFACGDNAAFQVTGRVYV
;
A
#
# COMPACT_ATOMS: atom_id res chain seq x y z
N MET A 1 20.19 6.68 1.33
CA MET A 1 19.61 5.84 0.26
C MET A 1 19.03 6.79 -0.78
N ALA A 2 19.41 6.66 -2.06
CA ALA A 2 19.01 7.62 -3.08
C ALA A 2 17.49 7.54 -3.32
N VAL A 3 16.79 8.67 -3.19
CA VAL A 3 15.40 8.79 -3.64
C VAL A 3 15.42 8.57 -5.15
N PRO A 4 14.61 7.65 -5.71
CA PRO A 4 14.57 7.44 -7.16
C PRO A 4 14.30 8.76 -7.89
N ASP A 5 15.05 9.00 -8.97
CA ASP A 5 15.08 10.27 -9.74
C ASP A 5 13.72 10.70 -10.32
N LYS A 6 12.71 9.82 -10.28
CA LYS A 6 11.29 10.13 -10.56
C LYS A 6 10.38 9.36 -9.62
N LEU A 7 9.70 10.07 -8.72
CA LEU A 7 8.57 9.51 -7.98
C LEU A 7 7.41 9.27 -8.94
N ALA A 8 6.94 8.02 -9.01
CA ALA A 8 5.81 7.65 -9.87
C ALA A 8 4.44 8.08 -9.29
N THR A 9 4.37 8.24 -7.96
CA THR A 9 3.19 8.74 -7.24
C THR A 9 3.63 9.44 -5.95
N THR A 10 2.78 10.32 -5.42
CA THR A 10 2.98 11.07 -4.16
C THR A 10 1.74 10.98 -3.29
N VAL A 11 1.94 11.08 -1.97
CA VAL A 11 0.84 11.18 -0.98
C VAL A 11 0.83 12.60 -0.43
N ASP A 12 -0.32 13.25 -0.50
CA ASP A 12 -0.53 14.58 0.06
C ASP A 12 -1.30 14.47 1.38
N SER A 13 -0.76 15.07 2.45
CA SER A 13 -1.39 15.14 3.76
C SER A 13 -1.89 16.57 4.04
N TYR A 14 -3.10 16.68 4.59
CA TYR A 14 -3.80 17.93 4.87
C TYR A 14 -4.26 17.96 6.32
N LEU A 15 -4.15 19.13 6.96
CA LEU A 15 -4.78 19.40 8.25
C LEU A 15 -6.01 20.26 8.04
N ASP A 16 -7.19 19.71 8.29
CA ASP A 16 -8.43 20.48 8.31
C ASP A 16 -8.72 20.94 9.75
N ARG A 17 -8.37 22.20 10.02
CA ARG A 17 -8.56 22.84 11.31
C ARG A 17 -10.03 23.12 11.65
N SER A 18 -10.94 23.10 10.68
CA SER A 18 -12.37 23.30 10.97
C SER A 18 -13.02 22.06 11.57
N ARG A 19 -12.41 20.89 11.32
CA ARG A 19 -12.89 19.58 11.75
C ARG A 19 -11.94 18.87 12.70
N ASP A 20 -10.78 19.45 12.99
CA ASP A 20 -9.68 18.85 13.75
C ASP A 20 -9.30 17.44 13.24
N ILE A 21 -9.22 17.29 11.91
CA ILE A 21 -8.84 16.03 11.26
C ILE A 21 -7.60 16.18 10.40
N VAL A 22 -6.81 15.10 10.34
CA VAL A 22 -5.74 14.92 9.35
C VAL A 22 -6.27 14.03 8.24
N MET A 23 -6.07 14.45 6.99
CA MET A 23 -6.49 13.72 5.80
C MET A 23 -5.27 13.41 4.94
N ALA A 24 -5.23 12.23 4.32
CA ALA A 24 -4.24 11.89 3.30
C ALA A 24 -4.94 11.45 2.01
N LYS A 25 -4.38 11.79 0.86
CA LYS A 25 -4.85 11.33 -0.45
C LYS A 25 -3.67 11.05 -1.39
N PHE A 26 -3.86 10.16 -2.35
CA PHE A 26 -2.87 9.88 -3.38
C PHE A 26 -3.51 9.30 -4.64
N HIS A 27 -2.76 9.26 -5.73
CA HIS A 27 -3.17 8.61 -6.99
C HIS A 27 -2.53 7.22 -7.07
N PRO A 28 -3.29 6.13 -6.84
CA PRO A 28 -2.70 4.81 -6.62
C PRO A 28 -2.34 4.05 -7.90
N GLY A 29 -2.75 4.52 -9.08
CA GLY A 29 -2.58 3.81 -10.36
C GLY A 29 -1.15 3.28 -10.60
N PRO A 30 -0.11 4.14 -10.57
CA PRO A 30 1.27 3.70 -10.76
C PRO A 30 1.74 2.66 -9.74
N LEU A 31 1.25 2.75 -8.50
CA LEU A 31 1.57 1.79 -7.44
C LEU A 31 0.92 0.43 -7.71
N TRP A 32 -0.35 0.40 -8.10
CA TRP A 32 -1.06 -0.84 -8.45
C TRP A 32 -0.44 -1.53 -9.66
N GLU A 33 -0.07 -0.77 -10.70
CA GLU A 33 0.62 -1.30 -11.88
C GLU A 33 1.97 -1.92 -11.52
N ALA A 34 2.76 -1.24 -10.69
CA ALA A 34 4.05 -1.74 -10.23
C ALA A 34 3.91 -3.02 -9.40
N TRP A 35 2.96 -3.04 -8.45
CA TRP A 35 2.70 -4.22 -7.63
C TRP A 35 2.23 -5.41 -8.46
N ARG A 36 1.28 -5.21 -9.38
CA ARG A 36 0.79 -6.29 -10.26
C ARG A 36 1.89 -6.86 -11.14
N ARG A 37 2.71 -5.99 -11.74
CA ARG A 37 3.85 -6.41 -12.55
C ARG A 37 4.83 -7.26 -11.72
N HIS A 38 5.17 -6.80 -10.53
CA HIS A 38 6.04 -7.53 -9.62
C HIS A 38 5.46 -8.91 -9.25
N ALA A 39 4.17 -8.99 -8.91
CA ALA A 39 3.50 -10.25 -8.62
C ALA A 39 3.48 -11.19 -9.84
N GLN A 40 3.27 -10.65 -11.05
CA GLN A 40 3.28 -11.42 -12.29
C GLN A 40 4.66 -11.98 -12.62
N GLU A 41 5.72 -11.18 -12.46
CA GLU A 41 7.12 -11.61 -12.67
C GLU A 41 7.51 -12.75 -11.73
N LEU A 42 6.93 -12.79 -10.52
CA LEU A 42 7.12 -13.87 -9.56
C LEU A 42 6.21 -15.09 -9.81
N GLY A 43 5.28 -15.04 -10.76
CA GLY A 43 4.27 -16.08 -10.97
C GLY A 43 3.27 -16.21 -9.82
N LEU A 44 3.07 -15.12 -9.06
CA LEU A 44 2.24 -15.05 -7.86
C LEU A 44 1.05 -14.08 -8.01
N LEU A 45 0.77 -13.61 -9.23
CA LEU A 45 -0.38 -12.73 -9.48
C LEU A 45 -1.68 -13.52 -9.25
N PRO A 46 -2.52 -13.14 -8.27
CA PRO A 46 -3.76 -13.84 -8.01
C PRO A 46 -4.83 -13.44 -9.04
N ASP A 47 -6.05 -13.97 -8.90
CA ASP A 47 -7.17 -13.54 -9.75
C ASP A 47 -7.52 -12.05 -9.54
N GLU A 48 -8.33 -11.51 -10.45
CA GLU A 48 -8.67 -10.08 -10.45
C GLU A 48 -9.39 -9.63 -9.17
N ARG A 49 -10.21 -10.51 -8.57
CA ARG A 49 -10.95 -10.19 -7.34
C ARG A 49 -9.98 -10.01 -6.18
N GLU A 50 -9.02 -10.92 -6.04
CA GLU A 50 -8.02 -10.84 -4.98
C GLU A 50 -6.99 -9.74 -5.24
N CYS A 51 -6.67 -9.44 -6.51
CA CYS A 51 -5.89 -8.26 -6.86
C CYS A 51 -6.55 -6.98 -6.33
N LYS A 52 -7.87 -6.80 -6.52
CA LYS A 52 -8.60 -5.62 -6.03
C LYS A 52 -8.55 -5.48 -4.51
N ARG A 53 -8.66 -6.59 -3.78
CA ARG A 53 -8.54 -6.58 -2.32
C ARG A 53 -7.12 -6.24 -1.87
N MET A 54 -6.11 -6.76 -2.55
CA MET A 54 -4.71 -6.46 -2.25
C MET A 54 -4.37 -5.00 -2.56
N GLU A 55 -4.88 -4.44 -3.67
CA GLU A 55 -4.76 -3.02 -4.00
C GLU A 55 -5.32 -2.10 -2.91
N GLN A 56 -6.47 -2.47 -2.32
CA GLN A 56 -7.06 -1.75 -1.19
C GLN A 56 -6.22 -1.89 0.10
N MET A 57 -5.71 -3.09 0.36
CA MET A 57 -4.85 -3.36 1.52
C MET A 57 -3.55 -2.56 1.45
N ILE A 58 -2.90 -2.51 0.28
CA ILE A 58 -1.70 -1.68 0.06
C ILE A 58 -2.05 -0.19 0.23
N ALA A 59 -3.18 0.26 -0.31
CA ALA A 59 -3.61 1.65 -0.14
C ALA A 59 -3.83 2.01 1.34
N ALA A 60 -4.39 1.11 2.15
CA ALA A 60 -4.52 1.31 3.59
C ALA A 60 -3.15 1.45 4.28
N VAL A 61 -2.17 0.63 3.92
CA VAL A 61 -0.79 0.74 4.44
C VAL A 61 -0.13 2.05 4.03
N VAL A 62 -0.27 2.48 2.77
CA VAL A 62 0.26 3.77 2.29
C VAL A 62 -0.33 4.94 3.08
N LEU A 63 -1.65 4.98 3.24
CA LEU A 63 -2.32 6.05 3.97
C LEU A 63 -1.98 6.04 5.46
N TYR A 64 -1.83 4.86 6.06
CA TYR A 64 -1.34 4.72 7.42
C TYR A 64 0.06 5.35 7.56
N LEU A 65 1.03 4.88 6.77
CA LEU A 65 2.42 5.35 6.82
C LEU A 65 2.56 6.86 6.56
N ALA A 66 1.74 7.43 5.67
CA ALA A 66 1.75 8.85 5.33
C ALA A 66 1.27 9.78 6.48
N LEU A 67 0.58 9.22 7.47
CA LEU A 67 0.06 9.93 8.63
C LEU A 67 0.85 9.65 9.91
N HIS A 68 1.90 8.81 9.83
CA HIS A 68 2.71 8.42 10.99
C HIS A 68 4.08 9.13 10.99
N PRO A 69 4.75 9.20 12.16
CA PRO A 69 6.09 9.78 12.27
C PRO A 69 7.09 9.12 11.31
N PRO A 70 8.14 9.85 10.87
CA PRO A 70 9.20 9.27 10.06
C PRO A 70 9.88 8.08 10.76
N ASP A 71 10.45 7.17 9.95
CA ASP A 71 11.13 5.94 10.40
C ASP A 71 10.17 4.89 11.01
N GLU A 72 8.91 4.90 10.58
CA GLU A 72 7.91 3.92 10.95
C GLU A 72 7.88 2.76 9.93
N PHE A 73 7.79 1.53 10.45
CA PHE A 73 7.55 0.32 9.67
C PHE A 73 6.21 -0.30 10.08
N VAL A 74 5.44 -0.78 9.10
CA VAL A 74 4.20 -1.51 9.34
C VAL A 74 4.17 -2.81 8.55
N ALA A 75 3.62 -3.84 9.19
CA ALA A 75 3.25 -5.10 8.55
C ALA A 75 1.88 -5.52 9.05
N CYS A 76 0.97 -5.82 8.14
CA CYS A 76 -0.41 -6.13 8.45
C CYS A 76 -0.88 -7.36 7.65
N THR A 77 -1.57 -8.27 8.33
CA THR A 77 -2.16 -9.46 7.75
C THR A 77 -3.67 -9.44 7.97
N LEU A 78 -4.44 -9.48 6.89
CA LEU A 78 -5.89 -9.68 6.92
C LEU A 78 -6.21 -11.13 6.57
N ASN A 79 -6.82 -11.84 7.52
CA ASN A 79 -7.27 -13.22 7.35
C ASN A 79 -8.74 -13.21 6.95
N LEU A 80 -9.07 -13.67 5.74
CA LEU A 80 -10.44 -13.82 5.26
C LEU A 80 -10.92 -15.26 5.44
N ARG A 81 -12.19 -15.42 5.84
CA ARG A 81 -12.82 -16.75 6.00
C ARG A 81 -13.52 -17.24 4.74
N ASP A 82 -14.04 -16.32 3.93
CA ASP A 82 -14.78 -16.64 2.71
C ASP A 82 -14.44 -15.64 1.58
N PRO A 83 -13.69 -16.07 0.54
CA PRO A 83 -12.91 -17.31 0.49
C PRO A 83 -11.81 -17.35 1.57
N PRO A 84 -11.33 -18.54 1.96
CA PRO A 84 -10.23 -18.66 2.91
C PRO A 84 -8.92 -18.23 2.26
N LEU A 85 -8.40 -17.06 2.64
CA LEU A 85 -7.12 -16.54 2.14
C LEU A 85 -6.52 -15.51 3.10
N ASN A 86 -5.24 -15.20 2.90
CA ASN A 86 -4.55 -14.15 3.64
C ASN A 86 -4.03 -13.05 2.71
N LEU A 87 -4.28 -11.80 3.08
CA LEU A 87 -3.67 -10.63 2.47
C LEU A 87 -2.61 -10.10 3.41
N PHE A 88 -1.35 -10.11 2.99
CA PHE A 88 -0.24 -9.51 3.73
C PHE A 88 0.24 -8.26 3.03
N ALA A 89 0.35 -7.14 3.74
CA ALA A 89 1.00 -5.93 3.24
C ALA A 89 2.03 -5.43 4.25
N CYS A 90 3.12 -4.86 3.77
CA CYS A 90 4.09 -4.18 4.61
C CYS A 90 4.71 -2.99 3.90
N GLY A 91 5.36 -2.13 4.68
CA GLY A 91 6.12 -1.00 4.16
C GLY A 91 6.70 -0.14 5.25
N ASP A 92 7.41 0.90 4.82
CA ASP A 92 8.02 1.89 5.69
C ASP A 92 8.01 3.29 5.06
N ASN A 93 8.07 4.32 5.90
CA ASN A 93 8.08 5.72 5.45
C ASN A 93 9.47 6.37 5.44
N ALA A 94 10.54 5.60 5.66
CA ALA A 94 11.92 6.07 5.52
C ALA A 94 12.44 5.89 4.09
N ALA A 95 12.15 4.73 3.48
CA ALA A 95 12.44 4.36 2.11
C ALA A 95 11.28 4.63 1.15
N PHE A 96 10.09 4.92 1.69
CA PHE A 96 8.83 5.08 0.93
C PHE A 96 8.50 3.84 0.10
N GLN A 97 8.68 2.66 0.71
CA GLN A 97 8.45 1.39 0.04
C GLN A 97 7.24 0.70 0.66
N VAL A 98 6.42 0.11 -0.20
CA VAL A 98 5.28 -0.72 0.20
C VAL A 98 5.19 -1.92 -0.74
N THR A 99 4.77 -3.05 -0.20
CA THR A 99 4.50 -4.26 -0.99
C THR A 99 3.44 -5.10 -0.29
N GLY A 100 3.05 -6.20 -0.94
CA GLY A 100 2.21 -7.19 -0.32
C GLY A 100 1.99 -8.42 -1.18
N ARG A 101 1.36 -9.41 -0.56
CA ARG A 101 1.15 -10.74 -1.13
C ARG A 101 -0.21 -11.29 -0.71
N VAL A 102 -0.87 -11.93 -1.67
CA VAL A 102 -2.03 -12.79 -1.43
C VAL A 102 -1.54 -14.22 -1.25
N TYR A 103 -2.02 -14.87 -0.19
CA TYR A 103 -1.82 -16.30 0.05
C TYR A 103 -3.17 -16.99 -0.10
N VAL A 104 -3.31 -17.71 -1.21
CA VAL A 104 -4.43 -18.59 -1.52
C VAL A 104 -4.18 -20.00 -1.01
#